data_AF-X1IFT2-F1
#
_entry.id   AF-X1IFT2-F1
#
_cell.length_a   1.000
_cell.length_b   1.000
_cell.length_c   1.000
_cell.angle_alpha   90.00
_cell.angle_beta   90.00
_cell.angle_gamma   90.00
#
_symmetry.space_group_name_H-M   'P 1'
#
loop_
_entity.id
_entity.type
_entity.pdbx_description
1 polymer ?
#
loop_
_entity_poly.entity_id
_entity_poly.type
_entity_poly.pdbx_seq_one_letter_code
_entity_poly.pdbx_strand_id
1 'polypeptide(L)'
;GISYGFSFWNDWELGFIETTGYIIETLLNYGELKNKPIYFKIGKNLADWLVENQLPSGGFRTGYKKTNNPLPCVFNTGQVIFGLIKMYEHSHEEKYLLSAKKAGDWLVKIQNNKPTWMVNTYMNIPHVYNTRTSWAILELFKITKQYEYFQAAKKHLDWALTQKNEKFWFNNNNFFINSATFTHNIGYTIRGFLESGIILENEEYINTAIKVADVLYNLFNKNGVLYGDYDDNWKCKRRYMCCTGSAQIAIIWFKLYELTKSKKYFIAALK
;
A
#
# COMPACT_ATOMS: atom_id res chain seq x y z
N GLY A 1 10.43 -15.89 -0.07
CA GLY A 1 9.86 -14.60 -0.48
C GLY A 1 10.11 -14.36 -1.95
N ILE A 2 9.38 -13.42 -2.55
CA ILE A 2 9.62 -12.95 -3.93
C ILE A 2 10.85 -12.05 -3.94
N SER A 3 11.69 -12.22 -4.97
CA SER A 3 12.96 -11.51 -5.11
C SER A 3 12.78 -9.98 -5.07
N TYR A 4 13.76 -9.28 -4.48
CA TYR A 4 13.86 -7.83 -4.53
C TYR A 4 14.02 -7.29 -5.96
N GLY A 5 14.71 -8.04 -6.81
CA GLY A 5 15.00 -7.63 -8.17
C GLY A 5 15.94 -8.61 -8.87
N PHE A 6 16.18 -8.35 -10.14
CA PHE A 6 17.13 -9.09 -10.95
C PHE A 6 18.18 -8.12 -11.47
N SER A 7 19.44 -8.55 -11.51
CA SER A 7 20.50 -7.82 -12.20
C SER A 7 21.38 -8.79 -13.01
N PHE A 8 21.97 -8.31 -14.09
CA PHE A 8 22.91 -9.13 -14.89
C PHE A 8 24.17 -9.53 -14.10
N TRP A 9 24.49 -8.84 -13.01
CA TRP A 9 25.68 -9.08 -12.19
C TRP A 9 25.42 -10.09 -11.06
N ASN A 10 24.26 -9.99 -10.41
CA ASN A 10 23.92 -10.79 -9.21
C ASN A 10 22.78 -11.79 -9.44
N ASP A 11 22.27 -11.91 -10.67
CA ASP A 11 21.05 -12.68 -10.99
C ASP A 11 19.87 -12.22 -10.09
N TRP A 12 18.96 -13.13 -9.72
CA TRP A 12 17.88 -12.89 -8.76
C TRP A 12 18.41 -12.58 -7.36
N GLU A 13 18.01 -11.42 -6.84
CA GLU A 13 18.31 -10.97 -5.49
C GLU A 13 17.45 -11.70 -4.43
N LEU A 14 17.80 -11.51 -3.16
CA LEU A 14 17.08 -12.12 -2.03
C LEU A 14 15.61 -11.72 -1.94
N GLY A 15 14.84 -12.55 -1.23
CA GLY A 15 13.43 -12.29 -0.95
C GLY A 15 13.18 -10.97 -0.22
N PHE A 16 12.29 -10.13 -0.77
CA PHE A 16 11.92 -8.83 -0.22
C PHE A 16 10.54 -8.87 0.44
N ILE A 17 10.46 -8.32 1.64
CA ILE A 17 9.30 -8.45 2.52
C ILE A 17 8.08 -7.71 1.96
N GLU A 18 8.27 -6.48 1.51
CA GLU A 18 7.19 -5.60 1.03
C GLU A 18 6.45 -6.23 -0.16
N THR A 19 7.17 -6.59 -1.21
CA THR A 19 6.61 -7.19 -2.43
C THR A 19 6.01 -8.57 -2.16
N THR A 20 6.65 -9.37 -1.30
CA THR A 20 6.11 -10.67 -0.87
C THR A 20 4.78 -10.51 -0.15
N GLY A 21 4.61 -9.47 0.66
CA GLY A 21 3.38 -9.19 1.40
C GLY A 21 2.17 -9.05 0.48
N TYR A 22 2.16 -8.03 -0.37
CA TYR A 22 0.97 -7.73 -1.18
C TYR A 22 0.78 -8.65 -2.40
N ILE A 23 1.82 -9.35 -2.88
CA ILE A 23 1.67 -10.23 -4.06
C ILE A 23 0.89 -11.51 -3.73
N ILE A 24 0.89 -11.95 -2.47
CA ILE A 24 0.12 -13.12 -2.02
C ILE A 24 -1.36 -12.96 -2.39
N GLU A 25 -1.93 -11.77 -2.16
CA GLU A 25 -3.32 -11.48 -2.51
C GLU A 25 -3.57 -11.65 -4.01
N THR A 26 -2.66 -11.17 -4.85
CA THR A 26 -2.75 -11.30 -6.31
C THR A 26 -2.69 -12.76 -6.74
N LEU A 27 -1.78 -13.55 -6.17
CA LEU A 27 -1.64 -14.97 -6.49
C LEU A 27 -2.87 -15.77 -6.09
N LEU A 28 -3.42 -15.53 -4.90
CA LEU A 28 -4.65 -16.18 -4.43
C LEU A 28 -5.83 -15.81 -5.34
N ASN A 29 -6.06 -14.52 -5.59
CA ASN A 29 -7.15 -14.07 -6.45
C ASN A 29 -7.05 -14.64 -7.88
N TYR A 30 -5.83 -14.70 -8.44
CA TYR A 30 -5.61 -15.28 -9.76
C TYR A 30 -5.80 -16.81 -9.77
N GLY A 31 -5.35 -17.50 -8.73
CA GLY A 31 -5.54 -18.94 -8.55
C GLY A 31 -7.01 -19.32 -8.53
N GLU A 32 -7.83 -18.53 -7.82
CA GLU A 32 -9.28 -18.67 -7.79
C GLU A 32 -9.91 -18.38 -9.17
N LEU A 33 -9.62 -17.21 -9.75
CA LEU A 33 -10.18 -16.80 -11.05
C LEU A 33 -9.89 -17.79 -12.18
N LYS A 34 -8.72 -18.44 -12.16
CA LYS A 34 -8.29 -19.39 -13.20
C LYS A 34 -8.44 -20.84 -12.81
N ASN A 35 -8.97 -21.16 -11.63
CA ASN A 35 -9.03 -22.51 -11.08
C ASN A 35 -7.66 -23.22 -11.16
N LYS A 36 -6.60 -22.52 -10.72
CA LYS A 36 -5.20 -22.99 -10.76
C LYS A 36 -4.62 -23.12 -9.35
N PRO A 37 -4.74 -24.31 -8.71
CA PRO A 37 -4.31 -24.54 -7.32
C PRO A 37 -2.83 -24.28 -7.05
N ILE A 38 -1.99 -24.31 -8.09
CA ILE A 38 -0.55 -24.01 -7.96
C ILE A 38 -0.31 -22.62 -7.35
N TYR A 39 -1.15 -21.62 -7.63
CA TYR A 39 -0.98 -20.28 -7.07
C TYR A 39 -1.34 -20.21 -5.59
N PHE A 40 -2.24 -21.07 -5.12
CA PHE A 40 -2.50 -21.22 -3.68
C PHE A 40 -1.28 -21.82 -2.97
N LYS A 41 -0.66 -22.86 -3.55
CA LYS A 41 0.58 -23.44 -3.00
C LYS A 41 1.72 -22.42 -2.94
N ILE A 42 1.90 -21.63 -4.00
CA ILE A 42 2.92 -20.56 -4.02
C ILE A 42 2.59 -19.49 -2.97
N GLY A 43 1.35 -19.00 -2.94
CA GLY A 43 0.91 -18.02 -1.95
C GLY A 43 1.15 -18.50 -0.52
N LYS A 44 0.81 -19.76 -0.23
CA LYS A 44 1.01 -20.38 1.09
C LYS A 44 2.49 -20.40 1.48
N ASN A 45 3.37 -20.85 0.57
CA ASN A 45 4.81 -20.85 0.82
C ASN A 45 5.36 -19.44 1.09
N LEU A 46 4.81 -18.41 0.42
CA LEU A 46 5.20 -17.02 0.66
C LEU A 46 4.68 -16.51 2.01
N ALA A 47 3.46 -16.85 2.40
CA ALA A 47 2.89 -16.50 3.70
C ALA A 47 3.64 -17.19 4.85
N ASP A 48 3.96 -18.48 4.72
CA ASP A 48 4.79 -19.23 5.67
C ASP A 48 6.16 -18.55 5.84
N TRP A 49 6.80 -18.20 4.71
CA TRP A 49 8.07 -17.46 4.74
C TRP A 49 7.96 -16.10 5.43
N LEU A 50 6.84 -15.38 5.28
CA LEU A 50 6.62 -14.13 6.02
C LEU A 50 6.50 -14.39 7.52
N VAL A 51 5.70 -15.37 7.95
CA VAL A 51 5.58 -15.73 9.38
C VAL A 51 6.95 -16.04 9.99
N GLU A 52 7.80 -16.79 9.29
CA GLU A 52 9.16 -17.11 9.72
C GLU A 52 10.11 -15.89 9.80
N ASN A 53 9.85 -14.84 8.99
CA ASN A 53 10.66 -13.62 8.95
C ASN A 53 10.08 -12.47 9.79
N GLN A 54 9.02 -12.72 10.57
CA GLN A 54 8.47 -11.74 11.51
C GLN A 54 9.47 -11.49 12.64
N LEU A 55 9.72 -10.21 12.96
CA LEU A 55 10.67 -9.85 14.01
C LEU A 55 10.07 -10.10 15.41
N PRO A 56 10.89 -10.27 16.46
CA PRO A 56 10.40 -10.38 17.83
C PRO A 56 9.52 -9.21 18.28
N SER A 57 9.70 -8.02 17.68
CA SER A 57 8.84 -6.85 17.94
C SER A 57 7.44 -6.97 17.36
N GLY A 58 7.16 -7.95 16.49
CA GLY A 58 5.93 -8.12 15.72
C GLY A 58 5.95 -7.47 14.34
N GLY A 59 6.83 -6.48 14.14
CA GLY A 59 6.98 -5.79 12.86
C GLY A 59 7.80 -6.58 11.83
N PHE A 60 7.85 -6.03 10.63
CA PHE A 60 8.54 -6.60 9.47
C PHE A 60 9.66 -5.68 8.98
N ARG A 61 10.82 -6.26 8.63
CA ARG A 61 12.04 -5.49 8.34
C ARG A 61 11.96 -4.61 7.09
N THR A 62 12.75 -3.54 7.09
CA THR A 62 13.15 -2.84 5.86
C THR A 62 14.32 -3.56 5.15
N GLY A 63 14.55 -3.20 3.88
CA GLY A 63 15.65 -3.70 3.07
C GLY A 63 15.51 -5.17 2.65
N TYR A 64 16.24 -5.57 1.61
CA TYR A 64 16.23 -6.95 1.12
C TYR A 64 17.28 -7.84 1.79
N LYS A 65 18.45 -7.28 2.17
CA LYS A 65 19.52 -8.01 2.86
C LYS A 65 19.12 -8.38 4.29
N LYS A 66 19.36 -9.64 4.68
CA LYS A 66 19.30 -10.03 6.10
C LYS A 66 20.48 -9.39 6.81
N THR A 67 20.19 -8.61 7.86
CA THR A 67 21.19 -8.03 8.74
C THR A 67 21.11 -8.72 10.10
N ASN A 68 22.17 -8.66 10.90
CA ASN A 68 22.16 -9.24 12.26
C ASN A 68 21.16 -8.54 13.18
N ASN A 69 20.90 -7.25 12.92
CA ASN A 69 19.95 -6.42 13.66
C ASN A 69 18.94 -5.79 12.69
N PRO A 70 17.96 -6.56 12.19
CA PRO A 70 16.97 -6.04 11.25
C PRO A 70 16.00 -5.09 11.97
N LEU A 71 15.81 -3.90 11.41
CA LEU A 71 14.87 -2.92 11.96
C LEU A 71 13.50 -3.06 11.28
N PRO A 72 12.40 -3.09 12.05
CA PRO A 72 11.06 -3.10 11.47
C PRO A 72 10.77 -1.79 10.72
N CYS A 73 9.82 -1.85 9.79
CA CYS A 73 9.41 -0.73 8.94
C CYS A 73 7.89 -0.66 8.89
N VAL A 74 7.34 0.54 9.09
CA VAL A 74 5.90 0.82 9.07
C VAL A 74 5.28 0.34 7.76
N PHE A 75 5.85 0.78 6.63
CA PHE A 75 5.26 0.53 5.33
C PHE A 75 5.25 -0.97 4.98
N ASN A 76 6.39 -1.64 5.14
CA ASN A 76 6.52 -3.08 4.87
C ASN A 76 5.60 -3.91 5.77
N THR A 77 5.49 -3.53 7.05
CA THR A 77 4.58 -4.20 7.98
C THR A 77 3.13 -4.08 7.53
N GLY A 78 2.71 -2.90 7.06
CA GLY A 78 1.39 -2.72 6.45
C GLY A 78 1.19 -3.60 5.20
N GLN A 79 2.19 -3.68 4.32
CA GLN A 79 2.08 -4.50 3.10
C GLN A 79 1.94 -6.01 3.40
N VAL A 80 2.61 -6.49 4.44
CA VAL A 80 2.54 -7.90 4.86
C VAL A 80 1.17 -8.27 5.43
N ILE A 81 0.52 -7.34 6.14
CA ILE A 81 -0.82 -7.59 6.71
C ILE A 81 -1.83 -7.99 5.62
N PHE A 82 -1.80 -7.38 4.43
CA PHE A 82 -2.69 -7.76 3.31
C PHE A 82 -2.51 -9.25 2.93
N GLY A 83 -1.27 -9.69 2.74
CA GLY A 83 -0.98 -11.08 2.36
C GLY A 83 -1.37 -12.08 3.44
N LEU A 84 -1.08 -11.78 4.70
CA LEU A 84 -1.41 -12.65 5.83
C LEU A 84 -2.92 -12.77 6.04
N ILE A 85 -3.65 -11.65 5.96
CA ILE A 85 -5.12 -11.66 6.04
C ILE A 85 -5.71 -12.47 4.90
N LYS A 86 -5.30 -12.21 3.66
CA LYS A 86 -5.86 -12.93 2.51
C LYS A 86 -5.56 -14.43 2.58
N MET A 87 -4.38 -14.81 3.09
CA MET A 87 -4.06 -16.22 3.32
C MET A 87 -4.93 -16.83 4.42
N TYR A 88 -5.14 -16.11 5.53
CA TYR A 88 -6.02 -16.56 6.60
C TYR A 88 -7.47 -16.76 6.13
N GLU A 89 -8.02 -15.81 5.37
CA GLU A 89 -9.36 -15.91 4.79
C GLU A 89 -9.52 -17.13 3.88
N HIS A 90 -8.44 -17.52 3.18
CA HIS A 90 -8.45 -18.65 2.27
C HIS A 90 -8.24 -20.00 2.97
N SER A 91 -7.29 -20.10 3.91
CA SER A 91 -6.88 -21.38 4.50
C SER A 91 -7.42 -21.63 5.90
N HIS A 92 -7.91 -20.59 6.58
CA HIS A 92 -8.31 -20.60 8.00
C HIS A 92 -7.20 -21.05 8.97
N GLU A 93 -5.93 -21.04 8.55
CA GLU A 93 -4.81 -21.35 9.46
C GLU A 93 -4.51 -20.14 10.38
N GLU A 94 -4.79 -20.31 11.67
CA GLU A 94 -4.66 -19.27 12.70
C GLU A 94 -3.28 -18.60 12.80
N LYS A 95 -2.21 -19.28 12.40
CA LYS A 95 -0.85 -18.72 12.42
C LYS A 95 -0.72 -17.44 11.59
N TYR A 96 -1.46 -17.32 10.49
CA TYR A 96 -1.42 -16.12 9.65
C TYR A 96 -2.15 -14.95 10.31
N LEU A 97 -3.32 -15.20 10.91
CA LEU A 97 -4.04 -14.19 11.69
C LEU A 97 -3.21 -13.74 12.90
N LEU A 98 -2.61 -14.67 13.64
CA LEU A 98 -1.74 -14.34 14.77
C LEU A 98 -0.55 -13.48 14.36
N SER A 99 0.08 -13.79 13.22
CA SER A 99 1.17 -12.98 12.68
C SER A 99 0.69 -11.60 12.24
N ALA A 100 -0.48 -11.49 11.60
CA ALA A 100 -1.08 -10.20 11.25
C ALA A 100 -1.42 -9.36 12.48
N LYS A 101 -1.94 -9.96 13.56
CA LYS A 101 -2.20 -9.29 14.85
C LYS A 101 -0.92 -8.73 15.46
N LYS A 102 0.15 -9.52 15.54
CA LYS A 102 1.47 -9.03 16.01
C LYS A 102 1.97 -7.82 15.21
N ALA A 103 1.75 -7.82 13.89
CA ALA A 103 2.10 -6.70 13.02
C ALA A 103 1.22 -5.46 13.29
N GLY A 104 -0.10 -5.64 13.43
CA GLY A 104 -1.04 -4.58 13.79
C GLY A 104 -0.75 -3.98 15.16
N ASP A 105 -0.52 -4.82 16.17
CA ASP A 105 -0.19 -4.41 17.54
C ASP A 105 1.11 -3.60 17.57
N TRP A 106 2.12 -4.03 16.80
CA TRP A 106 3.35 -3.27 16.64
C TRP A 106 3.08 -1.88 16.02
N LEU A 107 2.29 -1.80 14.94
CA LEU A 107 1.93 -0.54 14.28
C LEU A 107 1.19 0.43 15.22
N VAL A 108 0.23 -0.06 16.01
CA VAL A 108 -0.48 0.73 17.03
C VAL A 108 0.51 1.23 18.08
N LYS A 109 1.35 0.34 18.61
CA LYS A 109 2.33 0.66 19.65
C LYS A 109 3.29 1.76 19.21
N ILE A 110 3.85 1.67 18.00
CA ILE A 110 4.84 2.65 17.52
C ILE A 110 4.21 3.97 17.05
N GLN A 111 2.92 3.99 16.70
CA GLN A 111 2.18 5.25 16.50
C GLN A 111 2.03 5.99 17.84
N ASN A 112 1.96 5.25 18.95
CA ASN A 112 1.93 5.78 20.32
C ASN A 112 0.88 6.90 20.50
N ASN A 113 -0.34 6.64 20.04
CA ASN A 113 -1.46 7.56 20.06
C ASN A 113 -1.29 8.88 19.29
N LYS A 114 -0.18 9.09 18.58
CA LYS A 114 0.04 10.25 17.71
C LYS A 114 -0.78 10.14 16.43
N PRO A 115 -1.01 11.26 15.72
CA PRO A 115 -1.64 11.24 14.41
C PRO A 115 -0.82 10.48 13.36
N THR A 116 0.49 10.35 13.53
CA THR A 116 1.40 9.81 12.51
C THR A 116 2.34 8.75 13.06
N TRP A 117 2.86 7.92 12.16
CA TRP A 117 4.08 7.15 12.42
C TRP A 117 5.30 8.02 12.09
N MET A 118 6.17 8.26 13.07
CA MET A 118 7.42 9.03 12.89
C MET A 118 8.67 8.16 12.94
N VAL A 119 8.64 7.07 13.71
CA VAL A 119 9.78 6.16 13.87
C VAL A 119 9.57 4.95 12.97
N ASN A 120 10.66 4.34 12.49
CA ASN A 120 10.62 3.18 11.61
C ASN A 120 9.88 3.46 10.27
N THR A 121 9.88 4.72 9.87
CA THR A 121 9.51 5.17 8.52
C THR A 121 10.75 5.55 7.73
N TYR A 122 10.62 5.72 6.41
CA TYR A 122 11.71 6.21 5.59
C TYR A 122 12.15 7.61 6.09
N MET A 123 13.44 7.78 6.39
CA MET A 123 14.03 8.99 6.99
C MET A 123 13.44 9.43 8.34
N ASN A 124 12.66 8.58 9.03
CA ASN A 124 11.98 8.92 10.30
C ASN A 124 11.12 10.20 10.23
N ILE A 125 10.41 10.39 9.13
CA ILE A 125 9.41 11.46 8.96
C ILE A 125 8.02 10.84 8.68
N PRO A 126 6.92 11.56 8.95
CA PRO A 126 5.60 11.07 8.60
C PRO A 126 5.39 11.10 7.08
N HIS A 127 4.65 10.11 6.57
CA HIS A 127 4.41 9.95 5.14
C HIS A 127 2.93 9.73 4.84
N VAL A 128 2.37 10.53 3.94
CA VAL A 128 0.97 10.42 3.51
C VAL A 128 0.68 9.09 2.82
N TYR A 129 1.64 8.51 2.09
CA TYR A 129 1.46 7.19 1.47
C TYR A 129 1.23 6.06 2.49
N ASN A 130 1.50 6.27 3.78
CA ASN A 130 1.12 5.33 4.85
C ASN A 130 -0.40 5.30 5.09
N THR A 131 -1.21 6.08 4.39
CA THR A 131 -2.66 5.80 4.21
C THR A 131 -2.89 4.38 3.69
N ARG A 132 -1.94 3.83 2.90
CA ARG A 132 -1.92 2.40 2.52
C ARG A 132 -1.76 1.48 3.73
N THR A 133 -0.93 1.85 4.71
CA THR A 133 -0.77 1.12 5.98
C THR A 133 -2.00 1.26 6.87
N SER A 134 -2.63 2.44 6.91
CA SER A 134 -3.93 2.63 7.57
C SER A 134 -5.00 1.69 7.01
N TRP A 135 -5.09 1.56 5.68
CA TRP A 135 -5.98 0.59 5.05
C TRP A 135 -5.66 -0.85 5.52
N ALA A 136 -4.38 -1.23 5.60
CA ALA A 136 -4.00 -2.59 6.01
C ALA A 136 -4.52 -2.96 7.41
N ILE A 137 -4.37 -2.05 8.37
CA ILE A 137 -4.87 -2.29 9.73
C ILE A 137 -6.40 -2.16 9.84
N LEU A 138 -7.07 -1.48 8.90
CA LEU A 138 -8.53 -1.51 8.77
C LEU A 138 -9.04 -2.86 8.25
N GLU A 139 -8.34 -3.49 7.31
CA GLU A 139 -8.65 -4.87 6.91
C GLU A 139 -8.49 -5.83 8.09
N LEU A 140 -7.44 -5.64 8.91
CA LEU A 140 -7.25 -6.43 10.12
C LEU A 140 -8.40 -6.20 11.12
N PHE A 141 -8.80 -4.94 11.32
CA PHE A 141 -9.94 -4.57 12.16
C PHE A 141 -11.24 -5.25 11.72
N LYS A 142 -11.50 -5.38 10.42
CA LYS A 142 -12.71 -6.06 9.92
C LYS A 142 -12.84 -7.49 10.45
N ILE A 143 -11.71 -8.18 10.64
CA ILE A 143 -11.65 -9.56 11.13
C ILE A 143 -11.61 -9.59 12.66
N THR A 144 -10.71 -8.82 13.29
CA THR A 144 -10.45 -8.93 14.73
C THR A 144 -11.42 -8.13 15.60
N LYS A 145 -12.09 -7.13 15.03
CA LYS A 145 -12.89 -6.12 15.74
C LYS A 145 -12.14 -5.34 16.83
N GLN A 146 -10.80 -5.36 16.80
CA GLN A 146 -9.96 -4.67 17.77
C GLN A 146 -9.93 -3.16 17.47
N TYR A 147 -10.56 -2.38 18.35
CA TYR A 147 -10.84 -0.96 18.12
C TYR A 147 -9.58 -0.09 17.99
N GLU A 148 -8.48 -0.50 18.59
CA GLU A 148 -7.19 0.18 18.51
C GLU A 148 -6.67 0.27 17.07
N TYR A 149 -6.94 -0.74 16.23
CA TYR A 149 -6.56 -0.73 14.82
C TYR A 149 -7.37 0.33 14.04
N PHE A 150 -8.68 0.41 14.29
CA PHE A 150 -9.54 1.45 13.74
C PHE A 150 -9.06 2.85 14.15
N GLN A 151 -8.79 3.05 15.44
CA GLN A 151 -8.34 4.34 15.98
C GLN A 151 -7.00 4.76 15.36
N ALA A 152 -6.04 3.84 15.28
CA ALA A 152 -4.74 4.12 14.69
C ALA A 152 -4.83 4.49 13.20
N ALA A 153 -5.65 3.76 12.44
CA ALA A 153 -5.89 4.04 11.04
C ALA A 153 -6.50 5.43 10.84
N LYS A 154 -7.59 5.70 11.57
CA LYS A 154 -8.35 6.94 11.45
C LYS A 154 -7.50 8.16 11.77
N LYS A 155 -6.72 8.12 12.86
CA LYS A 155 -5.79 9.20 13.23
C LYS A 155 -4.83 9.58 12.10
N HIS A 156 -4.27 8.59 11.41
CA HIS A 156 -3.37 8.84 10.29
C HIS A 156 -4.10 9.32 9.04
N LEU A 157 -5.28 8.78 8.74
CA LEU A 157 -6.10 9.23 7.61
C LEU A 157 -6.54 10.69 7.78
N ASP A 158 -7.00 11.06 8.99
CA ASP A 158 -7.38 12.42 9.35
C ASP A 158 -6.18 13.38 9.21
N TRP A 159 -5.00 13.00 9.72
CA TRP A 159 -3.79 13.79 9.50
C TRP A 159 -3.43 13.91 8.03
N ALA A 160 -3.49 12.81 7.27
CA ALA A 160 -3.17 12.81 5.85
C ALA A 160 -4.08 13.77 5.05
N LEU A 161 -5.37 13.89 5.42
CA LEU A 161 -6.27 14.88 4.81
C LEU A 161 -5.77 16.32 4.99
N THR A 162 -5.25 16.65 6.17
CA THR A 162 -4.69 18.00 6.44
C THR A 162 -3.48 18.36 5.59
N GLN A 163 -2.85 17.37 4.95
CA GLN A 163 -1.67 17.60 4.10
C GLN A 163 -2.05 18.01 2.68
N LYS A 164 -3.34 17.94 2.33
CA LYS A 164 -3.89 18.27 1.01
C LYS A 164 -3.99 19.78 0.82
N ASN A 165 -3.52 20.29 -0.31
CA ASN A 165 -3.76 21.68 -0.73
C ASN A 165 -4.97 21.79 -1.69
N GLU A 166 -5.29 23.00 -2.12
CA GLU A 166 -6.42 23.29 -3.03
C GLU A 166 -6.32 22.60 -4.40
N LYS A 167 -5.10 22.23 -4.83
CA LYS A 167 -4.84 21.51 -6.08
C LYS A 167 -4.91 19.99 -5.91
N PHE A 168 -5.40 19.50 -4.77
CA PHE A 168 -5.41 18.08 -4.40
C PHE A 168 -4.00 17.46 -4.34
N TRP A 169 -2.97 18.27 -4.13
CA TRP A 169 -1.62 17.80 -3.88
C TRP A 169 -1.41 17.54 -2.39
N PHE A 170 -0.70 16.47 -2.04
CA PHE A 170 -0.35 16.15 -0.66
C PHE A 170 1.10 16.48 -0.34
N ASN A 171 1.28 17.33 0.68
CA ASN A 171 2.56 17.49 1.35
C ASN A 171 2.97 16.19 2.04
N ASN A 172 4.26 15.96 2.26
CA ASN A 172 4.78 14.75 2.93
C ASN A 172 4.38 13.42 2.26
N ASN A 173 4.19 13.41 0.93
CA ASN A 173 3.92 12.19 0.17
C ASN A 173 5.13 11.65 -0.60
N ASN A 174 6.25 12.37 -0.57
CA ASN A 174 7.49 12.04 -1.25
C ASN A 174 8.44 11.24 -0.34
N PHE A 175 9.42 10.53 -0.92
CA PHE A 175 10.44 9.86 -0.12
C PHE A 175 11.45 10.84 0.49
N PHE A 176 11.77 11.92 -0.23
CA PHE A 176 12.76 12.91 0.20
C PHE A 176 12.10 14.27 0.38
N ILE A 177 12.50 15.00 1.43
CA ILE A 177 12.07 16.38 1.66
C ILE A 177 12.37 17.23 0.42
N ASN A 178 11.43 18.09 0.01
CA ASN A 178 11.53 18.98 -1.15
C ASN A 178 11.76 18.29 -2.51
N SER A 179 11.37 17.01 -2.63
CA SER A 179 11.41 16.29 -3.92
C SER A 179 10.04 16.16 -4.58
N ALA A 180 10.05 15.89 -5.89
CA ALA A 180 8.86 15.48 -6.62
C ALA A 180 8.31 14.16 -6.05
N THR A 181 6.99 14.01 -6.05
CA THR A 181 6.34 12.78 -5.58
C THR A 181 6.20 11.81 -6.75
N PHE A 182 6.69 10.59 -6.55
CA PHE A 182 6.50 9.52 -7.52
C PHE A 182 5.03 9.15 -7.65
N THR A 183 4.59 8.85 -8.88
CA THR A 183 3.24 8.35 -9.17
C THR A 183 2.92 7.08 -8.37
N HIS A 184 3.94 6.31 -8.01
CA HIS A 184 3.83 5.18 -7.09
C HIS A 184 3.30 5.57 -5.69
N ASN A 185 3.87 6.62 -5.09
CA ASN A 185 3.46 7.12 -3.78
C ASN A 185 2.06 7.76 -3.85
N ILE A 186 1.76 8.45 -4.96
CA ILE A 186 0.43 8.99 -5.23
C ILE A 186 -0.59 7.84 -5.30
N GLY A 187 -0.25 6.74 -5.98
CA GLY A 187 -1.08 5.54 -6.07
C GLY A 187 -1.36 4.91 -4.70
N TYR A 188 -0.35 4.80 -3.83
CA TYR A 188 -0.57 4.36 -2.45
C TYR A 188 -1.53 5.26 -1.69
N THR A 189 -1.37 6.58 -1.83
CA THR A 189 -2.22 7.56 -1.15
C THR A 189 -3.67 7.48 -1.60
N ILE A 190 -3.92 7.49 -2.90
CA ILE A 190 -5.28 7.42 -3.45
C ILE A 190 -5.95 6.11 -3.03
N ARG A 191 -5.25 4.98 -3.17
CA ARG A 191 -5.83 3.69 -2.83
C ARG A 191 -6.05 3.54 -1.31
N GLY A 192 -5.15 4.07 -0.49
CA GLY A 192 -5.31 4.14 0.96
C GLY A 192 -6.57 4.89 1.37
N PHE A 193 -6.81 6.08 0.81
CA PHE A 193 -8.04 6.84 1.06
C PHE A 193 -9.29 6.15 0.52
N LEU A 194 -9.25 5.64 -0.71
CA LEU A 194 -10.41 5.03 -1.34
C LEU A 194 -10.92 3.83 -0.54
N GLU A 195 -10.03 2.90 -0.23
CA GLU A 195 -10.41 1.64 0.43
C GLU A 195 -10.75 1.88 1.90
N SER A 196 -10.01 2.75 2.59
CA SER A 196 -10.36 3.14 3.96
C SER A 196 -11.70 3.87 4.00
N GLY A 197 -11.96 4.75 3.04
CA GLY A 197 -13.23 5.46 2.91
C GLY A 197 -14.41 4.51 2.71
N ILE A 198 -14.24 3.45 1.89
CA ILE A 198 -15.25 2.40 1.70
C ILE A 198 -15.49 1.63 3.00
N ILE A 199 -14.43 1.18 3.69
CA ILE A 199 -14.54 0.40 4.93
C ILE A 199 -15.21 1.21 6.05
N LEU A 200 -14.92 2.51 6.11
CA LEU A 200 -15.40 3.41 7.16
C LEU A 200 -16.66 4.18 6.80
N GLU A 201 -17.21 3.96 5.60
CA GLU A 201 -18.33 4.73 5.04
C GLU A 201 -18.08 6.25 5.12
N ASN A 202 -16.82 6.67 4.93
CA ASN A 202 -16.39 8.06 5.04
C ASN A 202 -16.33 8.71 3.65
N GLU A 203 -17.33 9.53 3.35
CA GLU A 203 -17.44 10.22 2.06
C GLU A 203 -16.29 11.19 1.79
N GLU A 204 -15.71 11.83 2.81
CA GLU A 204 -14.60 12.77 2.61
C GLU A 204 -13.34 12.07 2.10
N TYR A 205 -13.04 10.87 2.61
CA TYR A 205 -11.93 10.04 2.13
C TYR A 205 -12.17 9.58 0.70
N ILE A 206 -13.38 9.09 0.40
CA ILE A 206 -13.76 8.64 -0.95
C ILE A 206 -13.67 9.80 -1.95
N ASN A 207 -14.26 10.96 -1.61
CA ASN A 207 -14.24 12.15 -2.45
C ASN A 207 -12.80 12.66 -2.67
N THR A 208 -11.95 12.59 -1.64
CA THR A 208 -10.54 12.94 -1.77
C THR A 208 -9.83 12.02 -2.77
N ALA A 209 -10.06 10.70 -2.71
CA ALA A 209 -9.50 9.76 -3.69
C ALA A 209 -9.98 10.05 -5.12
N ILE A 210 -11.28 10.31 -5.31
CA ILE A 210 -11.89 10.66 -6.60
C ILE A 210 -11.24 11.90 -7.19
N LYS A 211 -11.09 12.97 -6.40
CA LYS A 211 -10.55 14.25 -6.89
C LYS A 211 -9.10 14.14 -7.34
N VAL A 212 -8.27 13.40 -6.61
CA VAL A 212 -6.87 13.17 -7.00
C VAL A 212 -6.80 12.28 -8.24
N ALA A 213 -7.63 11.23 -8.33
CA ALA A 213 -7.72 10.39 -9.51
C ALA A 213 -8.20 11.16 -10.75
N ASP A 214 -9.06 12.16 -10.59
CA ASP A 214 -9.49 13.07 -11.65
C ASP A 214 -8.37 13.97 -12.14
N VAL A 215 -7.51 14.47 -11.25
CA VAL A 215 -6.31 15.22 -11.65
C VAL A 215 -5.42 14.34 -12.52
N LEU A 216 -5.14 13.11 -12.09
CA LEU A 216 -4.34 12.16 -12.87
C LEU A 216 -5.00 11.79 -14.20
N TYR A 217 -6.33 11.60 -14.22
CA TYR A 217 -7.07 11.35 -15.45
C TYR A 217 -6.90 12.50 -16.45
N ASN A 218 -7.01 13.75 -16.00
CA ASN A 218 -6.83 14.91 -16.87
C ASN A 218 -5.41 15.03 -17.40
N LEU A 219 -4.40 14.74 -16.57
CA LEU A 219 -3.00 14.69 -16.99
C LEU A 219 -2.78 13.59 -18.04
N PHE A 220 -3.32 12.40 -17.81
CA PHE A 220 -3.26 11.29 -18.75
C PHE A 220 -3.94 11.64 -20.09
N ASN A 221 -5.15 12.19 -20.05
CA ASN A 221 -5.88 12.59 -21.26
C ASN A 221 -5.14 13.66 -22.07
N LYS A 222 -4.45 14.58 -21.39
CA LYS A 222 -3.65 15.63 -22.04
C LYS A 222 -2.36 15.08 -22.65
N ASN A 223 -1.67 14.19 -21.95
CA ASN A 223 -0.29 13.79 -22.30
C ASN A 223 -0.23 12.44 -23.03
N GLY A 224 -1.30 11.65 -23.02
CA GLY A 224 -1.34 10.26 -23.48
C GLY A 224 -0.65 9.26 -22.54
N VAL A 225 0.07 9.75 -21.52
CA VAL A 225 0.80 8.95 -20.52
C VAL A 225 0.75 9.62 -19.15
N LEU A 226 0.95 8.83 -18.10
CA LEU A 226 1.29 9.33 -16.77
C LEU A 226 2.81 9.33 -16.58
N TYR A 227 3.37 10.49 -16.24
CA TYR A 227 4.77 10.60 -15.88
C TYR A 227 5.07 9.96 -14.53
N GLY A 228 6.32 9.60 -14.30
CA GLY A 228 6.77 8.86 -13.12
C GLY A 228 6.81 9.69 -11.84
N ASP A 229 6.90 11.02 -11.95
CA ASP A 229 6.86 11.94 -10.83
C ASP A 229 6.17 13.28 -11.20
N TYR A 230 5.69 13.97 -10.16
CA TYR A 230 5.07 15.29 -10.26
C TYR A 230 5.52 16.18 -9.11
N ASP A 231 5.46 17.50 -9.30
CA ASP A 231 5.57 18.49 -8.22
C ASP A 231 4.20 18.95 -7.70
N ASP A 232 4.20 19.87 -6.75
CA ASP A 232 3.02 20.48 -6.12
C ASP A 232 2.11 21.27 -7.08
N ASN A 233 2.56 21.47 -8.31
CA ASN A 233 1.82 22.08 -9.40
C ASN A 233 1.40 21.06 -10.46
N TRP A 234 1.53 19.76 -10.16
CA TRP A 234 1.26 18.66 -11.09
C TRP A 234 2.09 18.71 -12.38
N LYS A 235 3.30 19.27 -12.31
CA LYS A 235 4.26 19.28 -13.41
C LYS A 235 5.33 18.21 -13.20
N CYS A 236 5.66 17.47 -14.26
CA CYS A 236 6.79 16.54 -14.24
C CYS A 236 8.08 17.29 -14.57
N LYS A 237 9.16 17.00 -13.86
CA LYS A 237 10.51 17.52 -14.23
C LYS A 237 11.21 16.62 -15.24
N ARG A 238 10.88 15.33 -15.25
CA ARG A 238 11.50 14.32 -16.11
C ARG A 238 10.41 13.53 -16.84
N ARG A 239 10.66 13.19 -18.11
CA ARG A 239 9.72 12.44 -18.95
C ARG A 239 10.07 10.97 -18.97
N TYR A 240 9.63 10.26 -17.95
CA TYR A 240 9.69 8.78 -17.87
C TYR A 240 8.38 8.27 -17.26
N MET A 241 8.12 6.98 -17.39
CA MET A 241 6.97 6.32 -16.76
C MET A 241 7.41 5.47 -15.58
N CYS A 242 6.66 5.52 -14.49
CA CYS A 242 6.79 4.58 -13.39
C CYS A 242 5.79 3.45 -13.63
N CYS A 243 6.21 2.32 -14.21
CA CYS A 243 5.30 1.24 -14.60
C CYS A 243 4.42 0.73 -13.44
N THR A 244 5.00 0.60 -12.24
CA THR A 244 4.28 0.20 -11.03
C THR A 244 3.25 1.26 -10.61
N GLY A 245 3.63 2.54 -10.67
CA GLY A 245 2.71 3.66 -10.45
C GLY A 245 1.56 3.67 -11.45
N SER A 246 1.83 3.53 -12.74
CA SER A 246 0.81 3.45 -13.79
C SER A 246 -0.17 2.30 -13.55
N ALA A 247 0.34 1.10 -13.23
CA ALA A 247 -0.50 -0.05 -12.91
C ALA A 247 -1.38 0.19 -11.67
N GLN A 248 -0.84 0.83 -10.62
CA GLN A 248 -1.63 1.19 -9.43
C GLN A 248 -2.76 2.18 -9.77
N ILE A 249 -2.48 3.19 -10.58
CA ILE A 249 -3.49 4.17 -11.00
C ILE A 249 -4.58 3.50 -11.86
N ALA A 250 -4.20 2.58 -12.76
CA ALA A 250 -5.18 1.80 -13.53
C ALA A 250 -6.11 0.98 -12.61
N ILE A 251 -5.56 0.31 -11.57
CA ILE A 251 -6.36 -0.40 -10.57
C ILE A 251 -7.34 0.56 -9.87
N ILE A 252 -6.85 1.72 -9.43
CA ILE A 252 -7.70 2.74 -8.81
C ILE A 252 -8.84 3.15 -9.74
N TRP A 253 -8.54 3.42 -11.01
CA TRP A 253 -9.56 3.79 -11.99
C TRP A 253 -10.57 2.67 -12.23
N PHE A 254 -10.17 1.40 -12.29
CA PHE A 254 -11.13 0.29 -12.34
C PHE A 254 -12.05 0.27 -11.11
N LYS A 255 -11.51 0.45 -9.89
CA LYS A 255 -12.34 0.51 -8.67
C LYS A 255 -13.27 1.72 -8.65
N LEU A 256 -12.81 2.88 -9.12
CA LEU A 256 -13.66 4.06 -9.24
C LEU A 256 -14.74 3.88 -10.29
N TYR A 257 -14.47 3.15 -11.38
CA TYR A 257 -15.52 2.75 -12.32
C TYR A 257 -16.56 1.84 -11.65
N GLU A 258 -16.14 0.84 -10.87
CA GLU A 258 -17.06 -0.02 -10.14
C GLU A 258 -17.95 0.78 -9.18
N LEU A 259 -17.37 1.75 -8.46
CA LEU A 259 -18.05 2.59 -7.49
C LEU A 259 -18.99 3.63 -8.13
N THR A 260 -18.53 4.33 -9.17
CA THR A 260 -19.22 5.52 -9.73
C THR A 260 -19.94 5.24 -11.05
N LYS A 261 -19.67 4.11 -11.69
CA LYS A 261 -20.06 3.76 -13.07
C LYS A 261 -19.58 4.75 -14.14
N SER A 262 -18.64 5.64 -13.81
CA SER A 262 -18.10 6.62 -14.75
C SER A 262 -17.17 5.96 -15.78
N LYS A 263 -17.62 5.84 -17.02
CA LYS A 263 -16.87 5.18 -18.12
C LYS A 263 -15.49 5.78 -18.38
N LYS A 264 -15.26 7.05 -17.99
CA LYS A 264 -13.97 7.73 -18.17
C LYS A 264 -12.82 6.95 -17.51
N TYR A 265 -13.06 6.43 -16.30
CA TYR A 265 -12.05 5.68 -15.56
C TYR A 265 -11.78 4.32 -16.20
N PHE A 266 -12.82 3.61 -16.63
CA PHE A 266 -12.68 2.33 -17.32
C PHE A 266 -11.84 2.47 -18.60
N ILE A 267 -12.14 3.48 -19.42
CA ILE A 267 -11.40 3.74 -20.67
C ILE A 267 -9.95 4.12 -20.39
N ALA A 268 -9.69 4.95 -19.38
CA ALA A 268 -8.33 5.34 -19.02
C ALA A 268 -7.51 4.17 -18.46
N ALA A 269 -8.13 3.28 -17.67
CA ALA A 269 -7.45 2.12 -17.07
C ALA A 269 -7.04 1.04 -18.08
N LEU A 270 -7.68 0.99 -19.25
CA LEU A 270 -7.36 0.04 -20.32
C LEU A 270 -6.17 0.46 -21.19
N LYS A 271 -5.72 1.72 -21.10
CA LYS A 271 -4.68 2.31 -21.93
C LYS A 271 -3.38 2.45 -21.15
#